data_AF-A0A2E5ZIZ7-F1
#
_entry.id   AF-A0A2E5ZIZ7-F1
#
_cell.length_a   1.000
_cell.length_b   1.000
_cell.length_c   1.000
_cell.angle_alpha   90.00
_cell.angle_beta   90.00
_cell.angle_gamma   90.00
#
_symmetry.space_group_name_H-M   'P 1'
#
loop_
_entity.id
_entity.type
_entity.pdbx_description
1 polymer ?
#
loop_
_entity_poly.entity_id
_entity_poly.type
_entity_poly.pdbx_seq_one_letter_code
_entity_poly.pdbx_strand_id
1 'polypeptide(L)'
;MQTGGEERRPRSRRDADGRGDRRTDDPRGRRPRREPANQVPRAPRLKPRRTHRKAALAALPDDQRLLAQILLRDGVPGLRKAVDVQNETAEAAGEPPIPAPLLLKLAERIHPNLRAADWQDRAEAALAGIDKVDLRDLRSVVVAAEQSARGEENKALAEKLRAGLAARVDREHQAWLADVTTALDEDRVVRALRLSSRPPKAGAPLPAPVLDRLAAMAEAGLTAETGQDRWATVLDAVALSPVHQRVTPQGLPAEPGEPLLDVVRRVSMSVPGIAKAFGIEPTKPPRSRGSRRRG
;
A
#
# COMPACT_ATOMS: atom_id res chain seq x y z
N MET A 1 -57.29 57.59 0.70
CA MET A 1 -57.92 57.44 -0.63
C MET A 1 -56.84 57.55 -1.70
N GLN A 2 -56.69 56.53 -2.55
CA GLN A 2 -56.09 56.45 -3.91
C GLN A 2 -55.66 54.99 -4.15
N THR A 3 -56.38 54.15 -4.92
CA THR A 3 -56.56 54.02 -6.39
C THR A 3 -55.49 53.16 -7.08
N GLY A 4 -55.96 52.15 -7.83
CA GLY A 4 -55.33 51.48 -9.00
C GLY A 4 -54.13 50.58 -8.67
N GLY A 5 -53.96 49.36 -9.18
CA GLY A 5 -54.39 48.71 -10.41
C GLY A 5 -53.21 47.88 -10.92
N GLU A 6 -53.48 46.77 -11.63
CA GLU A 6 -52.62 46.04 -12.60
C GLU A 6 -52.22 44.58 -12.31
N GLU A 7 -52.24 43.83 -13.41
CA GLU A 7 -52.51 42.41 -13.63
C GLU A 7 -51.39 41.43 -13.23
N ARG A 8 -51.76 40.18 -12.86
CA ARG A 8 -50.86 39.01 -12.98
C ARG A 8 -51.58 37.73 -13.43
N ARG A 9 -51.02 37.17 -14.51
CA ARG A 9 -51.33 35.92 -15.25
C ARG A 9 -51.39 34.65 -14.38
N PRO A 10 -52.23 33.66 -14.70
CA PRO A 10 -52.11 32.32 -14.14
C PRO A 10 -51.29 31.38 -15.04
N ARG A 11 -50.33 30.64 -14.47
CA ARG A 11 -49.60 29.54 -15.12
C ARG A 11 -50.35 28.22 -14.89
N SER A 12 -50.69 27.53 -15.97
CA SER A 12 -51.32 26.22 -15.97
C SER A 12 -50.37 25.11 -16.46
N ARG A 13 -50.18 24.11 -15.58
CA ARG A 13 -50.14 22.64 -15.75
C ARG A 13 -49.50 22.03 -17.02
N ARG A 14 -48.45 21.22 -16.79
CA ARG A 14 -48.36 19.74 -16.93
C ARG A 14 -48.37 19.25 -18.37
N ASP A 15 -47.31 18.51 -18.72
CA ASP A 15 -47.46 17.20 -19.34
C ASP A 15 -46.27 16.30 -19.02
N ALA A 16 -46.61 15.04 -18.79
CA ALA A 16 -45.73 13.91 -18.53
C ALA A 16 -45.95 12.91 -19.67
N ASP A 17 -44.87 12.44 -20.28
CA ASP A 17 -44.76 11.22 -21.07
C ASP A 17 -43.26 11.04 -21.34
N GLY A 18 -42.65 9.86 -21.38
CA GLY A 18 -43.14 8.50 -21.54
C GLY A 18 -41.95 7.70 -22.06
N ARG A 19 -41.75 6.48 -21.55
CA ARG A 19 -40.59 5.61 -21.82
C ARG A 19 -40.40 5.30 -23.32
N GLY A 20 -39.14 5.25 -23.74
CA GLY A 20 -38.73 4.68 -25.03
C GLY A 20 -37.34 4.03 -24.91
N ASP A 21 -37.37 2.72 -24.68
CA ASP A 21 -36.26 1.78 -24.78
C ASP A 21 -35.56 1.85 -26.15
N ARG A 22 -34.25 2.14 -26.19
CA ARG A 22 -33.32 1.68 -27.24
C ARG A 22 -31.93 1.48 -26.67
N ARG A 23 -31.64 0.21 -26.39
CA ARG A 23 -30.29 -0.36 -26.44
C ARG A 23 -29.74 -0.16 -27.85
N THR A 24 -28.62 0.55 -27.97
CA THR A 24 -27.75 0.45 -29.15
C THR A 24 -26.36 0.09 -28.65
N ASP A 25 -25.95 -1.12 -29.03
CA ASP A 25 -24.62 -1.69 -28.86
C ASP A 25 -23.53 -0.72 -29.34
N ASP A 26 -22.67 -0.29 -28.44
CA ASP A 26 -21.36 0.29 -28.78
C ASP A 26 -20.29 -0.81 -28.68
N PRO A 27 -19.69 -1.28 -29.80
CA PRO A 27 -18.67 -2.31 -29.78
C PRO A 27 -17.26 -1.80 -29.44
N ARG A 28 -17.07 -0.53 -29.03
CA ARG A 28 -15.74 0.07 -28.86
C ARG A 28 -15.45 0.48 -27.42
N GLY A 29 -15.36 -0.50 -26.52
CA GLY A 29 -15.03 -0.20 -25.12
C GLY A 29 -14.42 -1.32 -24.27
N ARG A 30 -14.25 -2.53 -24.80
CA ARG A 30 -13.53 -3.58 -24.07
C ARG A 30 -12.03 -3.34 -24.16
N ARG A 31 -11.51 -2.47 -23.29
CA ARG A 31 -10.13 -2.62 -22.83
C ARG A 31 -9.95 -4.08 -22.42
N PRO A 32 -8.97 -4.82 -22.95
CA PRO A 32 -8.69 -6.17 -22.46
C PRO A 32 -8.47 -6.05 -20.96
N ARG A 33 -9.33 -6.73 -20.21
CA ARG A 33 -9.22 -6.83 -18.76
C ARG A 33 -7.86 -7.47 -18.50
N ARG A 34 -6.89 -6.65 -18.12
CA ARG A 34 -5.55 -7.08 -17.73
C ARG A 34 -5.74 -8.27 -16.80
N GLU A 35 -5.38 -9.47 -17.27
CA GLU A 35 -5.49 -10.66 -16.45
C GLU A 35 -4.80 -10.36 -15.12
N PRO A 36 -5.44 -10.65 -13.98
CA PRO A 36 -4.82 -10.37 -12.70
C PRO A 36 -3.52 -11.16 -12.64
N ALA A 37 -2.40 -10.47 -12.84
CA ALA A 37 -1.07 -11.06 -12.80
C ALA A 37 -0.94 -11.83 -11.50
N ASN A 38 -0.94 -13.16 -11.59
CA ASN A 38 -0.81 -14.16 -10.53
C ASN A 38 -0.49 -13.52 -9.17
N GLN A 39 -1.53 -13.03 -8.47
CA GLN A 39 -1.36 -12.29 -7.23
C GLN A 39 -1.14 -13.35 -6.16
N VAL A 40 0.13 -13.55 -5.79
CA VAL A 40 0.49 -14.37 -4.63
C VAL A 40 -0.41 -13.94 -3.46
N PRO A 41 -1.12 -14.86 -2.79
CA PRO A 41 -1.98 -14.52 -1.66
C PRO A 41 -1.21 -13.65 -0.67
N ARG A 42 -1.81 -12.50 -0.28
CA ARG A 42 -1.18 -11.61 0.68
C ARG A 42 -1.02 -12.33 2.02
N ALA A 43 0.15 -12.17 2.63
CA ALA A 43 0.40 -12.71 3.95
C ALA A 43 -0.67 -12.25 4.96
N PRO A 44 -1.10 -13.11 5.88
CA PRO A 44 -2.09 -12.75 6.90
C PRO A 44 -1.59 -11.60 7.78
N ARG A 45 -2.52 -10.68 8.09
CA ARG A 45 -2.30 -9.56 9.02
C ARG A 45 -2.07 -10.08 10.44
N LEU A 46 -1.30 -9.35 11.24
CA LEU A 46 -1.09 -9.66 12.65
C LEU A 46 -2.41 -9.62 13.43
N LYS A 47 -2.65 -10.62 14.28
CA LYS A 47 -3.82 -10.71 15.18
C LYS A 47 -3.37 -10.86 16.64
N PRO A 48 -3.09 -9.75 17.34
CA PRO A 48 -2.71 -9.76 18.75
C PRO A 48 -3.84 -10.27 19.63
N ARG A 49 -3.47 -10.93 20.72
CA ARG A 49 -4.39 -11.17 21.85
C ARG A 49 -4.55 -9.86 22.64
N ARG A 50 -5.29 -9.92 23.76
CA ARG A 50 -5.47 -8.79 24.68
C ARG A 50 -5.20 -9.23 26.11
N THR A 51 -4.29 -10.19 26.30
CA THR A 51 -4.04 -10.81 27.60
C THR A 51 -3.34 -9.82 28.51
N HIS A 52 -2.20 -9.29 28.05
CA HIS A 52 -1.41 -8.32 28.81
C HIS A 52 -2.13 -6.99 28.94
N ARG A 53 -2.79 -6.54 27.86
CA ARG A 53 -3.62 -5.33 27.89
C ARG A 53 -4.74 -5.40 28.92
N LYS A 54 -5.44 -6.54 29.03
CA LYS A 54 -6.51 -6.73 30.04
C LYS A 54 -5.92 -6.78 31.45
N ALA A 55 -4.81 -7.48 31.65
CA ALA A 55 -4.13 -7.54 32.95
C ALA A 55 -3.67 -6.15 33.42
N ALA A 56 -3.07 -5.36 32.52
CA ALA A 56 -2.63 -4.00 32.82
C ALA A 56 -3.81 -3.06 33.17
N LEU A 57 -4.97 -3.22 32.52
CA LEU A 57 -6.18 -2.47 32.88
C LEU A 57 -6.75 -2.91 34.23
N ALA A 58 -6.76 -4.20 34.53
CA ALA A 58 -7.28 -4.74 35.79
C ALA A 58 -6.43 -4.31 37.00
N ALA A 59 -5.12 -4.18 36.82
CA ALA A 59 -4.18 -3.74 37.85
C ALA A 59 -4.28 -2.25 38.20
N LEU A 60 -4.99 -1.45 37.40
CA LEU A 60 -5.18 -0.02 37.69
C LEU A 60 -6.33 0.20 38.68
N PRO A 61 -6.22 1.23 39.55
CA PRO A 61 -7.33 1.75 40.32
C PRO A 61 -8.55 2.06 39.45
N ASP A 62 -9.76 1.86 39.99
CA ASP A 62 -11.02 1.95 39.24
C ASP A 62 -11.22 3.32 38.57
N ASP A 63 -10.85 4.39 39.28
CA ASP A 63 -10.89 5.78 38.81
C ASP A 63 -9.95 6.04 37.62
N GLN A 64 -8.89 5.24 37.45
CA GLN A 64 -7.91 5.39 36.37
C GLN A 64 -8.25 4.55 35.13
N ARG A 65 -9.20 3.61 35.24
CA ARG A 65 -9.52 2.67 34.14
C ARG A 65 -10.10 3.35 32.92
N LEU A 66 -10.92 4.38 33.08
CA LEU A 66 -11.48 5.13 31.94
C LEU A 66 -10.38 5.86 31.16
N LEU A 67 -9.50 6.56 31.89
CA LEU A 67 -8.36 7.26 31.31
C LEU A 67 -7.42 6.29 30.58
N ALA A 68 -7.14 5.13 31.17
CA ALA A 68 -6.33 4.08 30.56
C ALA A 68 -6.94 3.52 29.26
N GLN A 69 -8.26 3.36 29.20
CA GLN A 69 -8.97 2.93 27.99
C GLN A 69 -8.85 3.95 26.86
N ILE A 70 -8.97 5.25 27.17
CA ILE A 70 -8.78 6.34 26.19
C ILE A 70 -7.34 6.31 25.68
N LEU A 71 -6.36 6.20 26.57
CA LEU A 71 -4.94 6.15 26.20
C LEU A 71 -4.58 4.97 25.29
N LEU A 72 -5.17 3.81 25.51
CA LEU A 72 -4.94 2.63 24.67
C LEU A 72 -5.66 2.70 23.31
N ARG A 73 -6.67 3.55 23.16
CA ARG A 73 -7.43 3.72 21.92
C ARG A 73 -6.84 4.83 21.06
N ASP A 74 -6.63 6.01 21.65
CA ASP A 74 -6.35 7.25 20.95
C ASP A 74 -5.06 7.94 21.42
N GLY A 75 -4.35 7.36 22.39
CA GLY A 75 -3.15 7.94 22.98
C GLY A 75 -3.40 9.23 23.75
N VAL A 76 -2.31 9.94 24.06
CA VAL A 76 -2.37 11.25 24.73
C VAL A 76 -3.14 12.31 23.92
N PRO A 77 -3.04 12.39 22.57
CA PRO A 77 -3.86 13.32 21.79
C PRO A 77 -5.36 13.10 21.95
N GLY A 78 -5.82 11.85 21.99
CA GLY A 78 -7.22 11.55 22.23
C GLY A 78 -7.68 11.89 23.65
N LEU A 79 -6.80 11.73 24.65
CA LEU A 79 -7.08 12.20 26.00
C LEU A 79 -7.27 13.72 26.03
N ARG A 80 -6.41 14.50 25.37
CA ARG A 80 -6.57 15.97 25.28
C ARG A 80 -7.93 16.33 24.70
N LYS A 81 -8.25 15.77 23.53
CA LYS A 81 -9.54 15.99 22.87
C LYS A 81 -10.73 15.60 23.75
N ALA A 82 -10.65 14.48 24.48
CA ALA A 82 -11.73 14.05 25.36
C ALA A 82 -11.94 15.00 26.56
N VAL A 83 -10.86 15.59 27.07
CA VAL A 83 -10.92 16.60 28.14
C VAL A 83 -11.47 17.92 27.59
N ASP A 84 -11.03 18.36 26.42
CA ASP A 84 -11.52 19.59 25.80
C ASP A 84 -13.05 19.55 25.59
N VAL A 85 -13.56 18.45 25.03
CA VAL A 85 -15.02 18.24 24.83
C VAL A 85 -15.79 18.24 26.15
N GLN A 86 -15.23 17.63 27.21
CA GLN A 86 -15.88 17.63 28.52
C GLN A 86 -15.86 19.01 29.17
N ASN A 87 -14.78 19.78 29.00
CA ASN A 87 -14.68 21.13 29.52
C ASN A 87 -15.65 22.09 28.82
N GLU A 88 -15.81 21.98 27.51
CA GLU A 88 -16.84 22.73 26.76
C GLU A 88 -18.26 22.41 27.30
N THR A 89 -18.51 21.14 27.64
CA THR A 89 -19.80 20.72 28.22
C THR A 89 -19.99 21.25 29.64
N ALA A 90 -18.95 21.19 30.48
CA ALA A 90 -18.97 21.72 31.85
C ALA A 90 -19.20 23.24 31.83
N GLU A 91 -18.52 23.97 30.94
CA GLU A 91 -18.73 25.40 30.75
C GLU A 91 -20.17 25.74 30.37
N ALA A 92 -20.76 24.99 29.42
CA ALA A 92 -22.16 25.16 29.03
C ALA A 92 -23.15 24.84 30.17
N ALA A 93 -22.78 23.94 31.09
CA ALA A 93 -23.57 23.58 32.26
C ALA A 93 -23.30 24.48 33.49
N GLY A 94 -22.34 25.41 33.42
CA GLY A 94 -21.93 26.24 34.56
C GLY A 94 -21.13 25.47 35.63
N GLU A 95 -20.58 24.30 35.29
CA GLU A 95 -19.77 23.48 36.17
C GLU A 95 -18.27 23.83 36.05
N PRO A 96 -17.46 23.61 37.11
CA PRO A 96 -16.02 23.83 37.04
C PRO A 96 -15.33 22.94 36.00
N PRO A 97 -14.31 23.44 35.27
CA PRO A 97 -13.61 22.66 34.26
C PRO A 97 -12.78 21.54 34.89
N ILE A 98 -12.65 20.44 34.17
CA ILE A 98 -11.77 19.32 34.50
C ILE A 98 -10.31 19.79 34.42
N PRO A 99 -9.48 19.51 35.45
CA PRO A 99 -8.09 19.93 35.47
C PRO A 99 -7.22 19.09 34.51
N ALA A 100 -7.20 19.50 33.24
CA ALA A 100 -6.44 18.84 32.17
C ALA A 100 -4.96 18.57 32.53
N PRO A 101 -4.21 19.51 33.15
CA PRO A 101 -2.80 19.26 33.49
C PRO A 101 -2.60 18.09 34.45
N LEU A 102 -3.54 17.86 35.38
CA LEU A 102 -3.46 16.74 36.33
C LEU A 102 -3.70 15.41 35.62
N LEU A 103 -4.69 15.35 34.72
CA LEU A 103 -4.96 14.16 33.92
C LEU A 103 -3.82 13.82 32.97
N LEU A 104 -3.15 14.82 32.40
CA LEU A 104 -1.98 14.62 31.55
C LEU A 104 -0.79 14.08 32.33
N LYS A 105 -0.51 14.61 33.53
CA LYS A 105 0.53 14.05 34.43
C LYS A 105 0.24 12.60 34.81
N LEU A 106 -1.02 12.29 35.11
CA LEU A 106 -1.45 10.92 35.40
C LEU A 106 -1.28 10.02 34.17
N ALA A 107 -1.63 10.51 32.98
CA ALA A 107 -1.43 9.79 31.74
C ALA A 107 0.04 9.47 31.46
N GLU A 108 0.94 10.44 31.62
CA GLU A 108 2.39 10.24 31.46
C GLU A 108 2.93 9.13 32.38
N ARG A 109 2.37 9.02 33.59
CA ARG A 109 2.73 7.97 34.55
C ARG A 109 2.27 6.58 34.12
N ILE A 110 1.02 6.42 33.66
CA ILE A 110 0.44 5.09 33.39
C ILE A 110 0.63 4.62 31.94
N HIS A 111 0.71 5.54 30.98
CA HIS A 111 0.77 5.24 29.55
C HIS A 111 1.91 4.30 29.15
N PRO A 112 3.13 4.41 29.72
CA PRO A 112 4.21 3.54 29.32
C PRO A 112 3.99 2.06 29.66
N ASN A 113 3.36 1.76 30.79
CA ASN A 113 3.02 0.38 31.17
C ASN A 113 1.92 -0.18 30.26
N LEU A 114 0.93 0.64 29.90
CA LEU A 114 -0.11 0.27 28.94
C LEU A 114 0.46 -0.01 27.54
N ARG A 115 1.42 0.79 27.08
CA ARG A 115 2.13 0.56 25.81
C ARG A 115 2.99 -0.71 25.84
N ALA A 116 3.68 -0.97 26.95
CA ALA A 116 4.45 -2.20 27.10
C ALA A 116 3.54 -3.44 27.02
N ALA A 117 2.39 -3.42 27.71
CA ALA A 117 1.42 -4.51 27.67
C ALA A 117 0.79 -4.73 26.28
N ASP A 118 0.38 -3.66 25.59
CA ASP A 118 -0.15 -3.76 24.22
C ASP A 118 0.93 -4.25 23.24
N TRP A 119 2.17 -3.78 23.39
CA TRP A 119 3.30 -4.28 22.61
C TRP A 119 3.57 -5.76 22.87
N GLN A 120 3.50 -6.22 24.13
CA GLN A 120 3.73 -7.63 24.48
C GLN A 120 2.70 -8.56 23.82
N ASP A 121 1.41 -8.19 23.86
CA ASP A 121 0.35 -8.92 23.15
C ASP A 121 0.63 -9.01 21.62
N ARG A 122 1.18 -7.94 21.03
CA ARG A 122 1.57 -7.91 19.61
C ARG A 122 2.83 -8.74 19.35
N ALA A 123 3.80 -8.68 20.25
CA ALA A 123 5.08 -9.35 20.17
C ALA A 123 4.93 -10.88 20.26
N GLU A 124 4.09 -11.37 21.18
CA GLU A 124 3.77 -12.79 21.28
C GLU A 124 3.04 -13.31 20.02
N ALA A 125 2.07 -12.56 19.51
CA ALA A 125 1.40 -12.91 18.27
C ALA A 125 2.34 -12.89 17.06
N ALA A 126 3.29 -11.95 17.03
CA ALA A 126 4.30 -11.86 15.99
C ALA A 126 5.28 -13.03 16.06
N LEU A 127 5.70 -13.42 17.26
CA LEU A 127 6.59 -14.55 17.47
C LEU A 127 5.91 -15.87 17.09
N ALA A 128 4.67 -16.09 17.51
CA ALA A 128 3.89 -17.27 17.14
C ALA A 128 3.63 -17.37 15.62
N GLY A 129 3.57 -16.21 14.95
CA GLY A 129 3.34 -16.10 13.52
C GLY A 129 4.56 -15.73 12.70
N ILE A 130 5.78 -15.92 13.21
CA ILE A 130 6.99 -15.29 12.67
C ILE A 130 7.26 -15.63 11.21
N ASP A 131 6.85 -16.82 10.74
CA ASP A 131 7.02 -17.27 9.36
C ASP A 131 5.82 -16.95 8.44
N LYS A 132 4.68 -16.56 9.01
CA LYS A 132 3.40 -16.46 8.28
C LYS A 132 2.86 -15.05 8.22
N VAL A 133 3.04 -14.26 9.28
CA VAL A 133 2.51 -12.89 9.38
C VAL A 133 3.14 -12.00 8.31
N ASP A 134 2.41 -10.99 7.85
CA ASP A 134 2.93 -9.99 6.93
C ASP A 134 4.22 -9.31 7.46
N LEU A 135 5.27 -9.25 6.62
CA LEU A 135 6.57 -8.70 6.99
C LEU A 135 6.49 -7.23 7.43
N ARG A 136 5.54 -6.44 6.92
CA ARG A 136 5.35 -5.04 7.35
C ARG A 136 4.89 -4.99 8.80
N ASP A 137 3.96 -5.86 9.17
CA ASP A 137 3.45 -5.91 10.55
C ASP A 137 4.54 -6.42 11.50
N LEU A 138 5.32 -7.43 11.10
CA LEU A 138 6.47 -7.91 11.89
C LEU A 138 7.52 -6.81 12.12
N ARG A 139 7.89 -6.06 11.06
CA ARG A 139 8.78 -4.90 11.16
C ARG A 139 8.21 -3.82 12.09
N SER A 140 6.91 -3.53 12.01
CA SER A 140 6.26 -2.55 12.89
C SER A 140 6.36 -2.95 14.37
N VAL A 141 6.23 -4.23 14.70
CA VAL A 141 6.36 -4.72 16.07
C VAL A 141 7.80 -4.62 16.58
N VAL A 142 8.78 -4.98 15.75
CA VAL A 142 10.20 -4.85 16.08
C VAL A 142 10.60 -3.39 16.32
N VAL A 143 10.18 -2.46 15.46
CA VAL A 143 10.45 -1.02 15.65
C VAL A 143 9.78 -0.49 16.92
N ALA A 144 8.54 -0.89 17.19
CA ALA A 144 7.83 -0.47 18.40
C ALA A 144 8.48 -0.97 19.71
N ALA A 145 9.33 -2.00 19.63
CA ALA A 145 10.04 -2.55 20.78
C ALA A 145 10.99 -1.53 21.42
N GLU A 146 11.61 -0.65 20.65
CA GLU A 146 12.58 0.35 21.16
C GLU A 146 12.00 1.23 22.28
N GLN A 147 10.71 1.57 22.17
CA GLN A 147 10.03 2.42 23.15
C GLN A 147 9.19 1.63 24.17
N SER A 148 8.83 0.38 23.85
CA SER A 148 7.79 -0.37 24.58
C SER A 148 8.33 -1.58 25.33
N ALA A 149 9.45 -2.18 24.89
CA ALA A 149 10.04 -3.35 25.52
C ALA A 149 10.78 -2.95 26.80
N ARG A 150 10.10 -3.05 27.94
CA ARG A 150 10.64 -2.71 29.27
C ARG A 150 10.87 -3.96 30.11
N GLY A 151 11.99 -3.99 30.82
CA GLY A 151 12.42 -5.15 31.61
C GLY A 151 13.09 -6.24 30.76
N GLU A 152 13.76 -7.17 31.43
CA GLU A 152 14.60 -8.18 30.78
C GLU A 152 13.81 -9.15 29.91
N GLU A 153 12.62 -9.57 30.34
CA GLU A 153 11.76 -10.49 29.57
C GLU A 153 11.32 -9.89 28.22
N ASN A 154 10.87 -8.63 28.24
CA ASN A 154 10.45 -7.94 27.02
C ASN A 154 11.63 -7.62 26.11
N LYS A 155 12.81 -7.29 26.66
CA LYS A 155 14.03 -7.14 25.86
C LYS A 155 14.41 -8.46 25.19
N ALA A 156 14.36 -9.58 25.91
CA ALA A 156 14.63 -10.89 25.36
C ALA A 156 13.62 -11.27 24.25
N LEU A 157 12.34 -10.93 24.43
CA LEU A 157 11.32 -11.11 23.40
C LEU A 157 11.60 -10.24 22.16
N ALA A 158 12.03 -8.99 22.35
CA ALA A 158 12.42 -8.11 21.26
C ALA A 158 13.63 -8.67 20.47
N GLU A 159 14.65 -9.20 21.16
CA GLU A 159 15.79 -9.83 20.49
C GLU A 159 15.39 -11.07 19.68
N LYS A 160 14.53 -11.93 20.22
CA LYS A 160 13.99 -13.08 19.49
C LYS A 160 13.27 -12.64 18.21
N LEU A 161 12.46 -11.58 18.28
CA LEU A 161 11.78 -11.03 17.11
C LEU A 161 12.73 -10.41 16.09
N ARG A 162 13.79 -9.70 16.54
CA ARG A 162 14.82 -9.16 15.63
C ARG A 162 15.54 -10.27 14.90
N ALA A 163 16.03 -11.27 15.63
CA ALA A 163 16.74 -12.41 15.06
C ALA A 163 15.85 -13.19 14.07
N GLY A 164 14.61 -13.48 14.44
CA GLY A 164 13.69 -14.21 13.55
C GLY A 164 13.23 -13.39 12.34
N LEU A 165 13.04 -12.08 12.47
CA LEU A 165 12.80 -11.19 11.33
C LEU A 165 13.99 -11.18 10.36
N ALA A 166 15.22 -11.06 10.87
CA ALA A 166 16.43 -11.09 10.04
C ALA A 166 16.53 -12.41 9.29
N ALA A 167 16.45 -13.53 10.00
CA ALA A 167 16.50 -14.87 9.40
C ALA A 167 15.41 -15.07 8.35
N ARG A 168 14.18 -14.58 8.58
CA ARG A 168 13.10 -14.67 7.60
C ARG A 168 13.35 -13.81 6.37
N VAL A 169 13.80 -12.57 6.55
CA VAL A 169 14.13 -11.69 5.42
C VAL A 169 15.23 -12.31 4.56
N ASP A 170 16.25 -12.90 5.19
CA ASP A 170 17.33 -13.57 4.47
C ASP A 170 16.81 -14.78 3.70
N ARG A 171 16.01 -15.65 4.32
CA ARG A 171 15.40 -16.81 3.62
C ARG A 171 14.53 -16.38 2.44
N GLU A 172 13.65 -15.38 2.62
CA GLU A 172 12.80 -14.89 1.53
C GLU A 172 13.63 -14.25 0.41
N HIS A 173 14.73 -13.57 0.76
CA HIS A 173 15.66 -13.01 -0.23
C HIS A 173 16.37 -14.10 -1.03
N GLN A 174 16.89 -15.14 -0.36
CA GLN A 174 17.53 -16.28 -1.03
C GLN A 174 16.54 -17.03 -1.93
N ALA A 175 15.31 -17.27 -1.46
CA ALA A 175 14.27 -17.91 -2.28
C ALA A 175 13.92 -17.08 -3.52
N TRP A 176 13.79 -15.75 -3.37
CA TRP A 176 13.56 -14.84 -4.48
C TRP A 176 14.71 -14.85 -5.50
N LEU A 177 15.96 -14.82 -5.04
CA LEU A 177 17.13 -14.93 -5.93
C LEU A 177 17.15 -16.28 -6.66
N ALA A 178 16.85 -17.37 -5.96
CA ALA A 178 16.73 -18.70 -6.55
C ALA A 178 15.64 -18.76 -7.63
N ASP A 179 14.47 -18.14 -7.38
CA ASP A 179 13.39 -18.07 -8.36
C ASP A 179 13.76 -17.26 -9.61
N VAL A 180 14.47 -16.14 -9.44
CA VAL A 180 14.96 -15.32 -10.55
C VAL A 180 16.00 -16.10 -11.37
N THR A 181 16.97 -16.72 -10.71
CA THR A 181 18.04 -17.50 -11.38
C THR A 181 17.49 -18.73 -12.08
N THR A 182 16.59 -19.48 -11.46
CA THR A 182 15.90 -20.60 -12.10
C THR A 182 15.15 -20.16 -13.36
N ALA A 183 14.46 -19.02 -13.31
CA ALA A 183 13.76 -18.49 -14.49
C ALA A 183 14.73 -18.06 -15.61
N LEU A 184 15.96 -17.61 -15.27
CA LEU A 184 17.00 -17.33 -16.26
C LEU A 184 17.57 -18.61 -16.87
N ASP A 185 17.80 -19.63 -16.05
CA ASP A 185 18.37 -20.91 -16.50
C ASP A 185 17.39 -21.69 -17.40
N GLU A 186 16.08 -21.51 -17.20
CA GLU A 186 15.02 -22.06 -18.05
C GLU A 186 14.65 -21.16 -19.25
N ASP A 187 15.44 -20.13 -19.55
CA ASP A 187 15.24 -19.18 -20.65
C ASP A 187 13.88 -18.42 -20.61
N ARG A 188 13.27 -18.31 -19.43
CA ARG A 188 11.96 -17.66 -19.22
C ARG A 188 12.09 -16.15 -18.98
N VAL A 189 12.55 -15.40 -19.99
CA VAL A 189 12.88 -13.96 -19.90
C VAL A 189 11.79 -13.09 -19.24
N VAL A 190 10.52 -13.20 -19.67
CA VAL A 190 9.41 -12.39 -19.11
C VAL A 190 9.16 -12.72 -17.64
N ARG A 191 9.29 -14.00 -17.25
CA ARG A 191 9.13 -14.43 -15.87
C ARG A 191 10.28 -13.88 -15.01
N ALA A 192 11.51 -14.03 -15.47
CA ALA A 192 12.70 -13.53 -14.77
C ALA A 192 12.62 -12.01 -14.53
N LEU A 193 12.26 -11.23 -15.56
CA LEU A 193 12.05 -9.78 -15.46
C LEU A 193 10.93 -9.43 -14.46
N ARG A 194 9.79 -10.12 -14.48
CA ARG A 194 8.69 -9.87 -13.54
C ARG A 194 9.03 -10.24 -12.10
N LEU A 195 9.83 -11.28 -11.88
CA LEU A 195 10.32 -11.66 -10.55
C LEU A 195 11.33 -10.63 -10.04
N SER A 196 12.23 -10.16 -10.90
CA SER A 196 13.26 -9.16 -10.56
C SER A 196 12.70 -7.84 -10.02
N SER A 197 11.46 -7.47 -10.40
CA SER A 197 10.79 -6.25 -9.93
C SER A 197 10.10 -6.40 -8.56
N ARG A 198 10.16 -7.56 -7.92
CA ARG A 198 9.40 -7.89 -6.70
C ARG A 198 10.30 -8.40 -5.56
N PRO A 199 11.30 -7.62 -5.12
CA PRO A 199 12.15 -8.04 -4.01
C PRO A 199 11.35 -8.12 -2.70
N PRO A 200 11.66 -9.06 -1.78
CA PRO A 200 11.06 -9.15 -0.45
C PRO A 200 11.24 -7.89 0.42
N LYS A 201 12.28 -7.11 0.12
CA LYS A 201 12.58 -5.81 0.72
C LYS A 201 12.77 -4.78 -0.39
N ALA A 202 12.08 -3.65 -0.28
CA ALA A 202 12.26 -2.54 -1.21
C ALA A 202 13.73 -2.12 -1.24
N GLY A 203 14.29 -2.01 -2.44
CA GLY A 203 15.70 -1.66 -2.65
C GLY A 203 16.70 -2.79 -2.41
N ALA A 204 16.26 -4.04 -2.17
CA ALA A 204 17.20 -5.16 -2.14
C ALA A 204 17.86 -5.34 -3.52
N PRO A 205 19.19 -5.23 -3.63
CA PRO A 205 19.86 -5.30 -4.91
C PRO A 205 19.89 -6.74 -5.44
N LEU A 206 19.85 -6.88 -6.76
CA LEU A 206 20.25 -8.12 -7.42
C LEU A 206 21.78 -8.15 -7.58
N PRO A 207 22.42 -9.32 -7.50
CA PRO A 207 23.83 -9.46 -7.83
C PRO A 207 24.13 -9.00 -9.26
N ALA A 208 25.29 -8.36 -9.48
CA ALA A 208 25.67 -7.85 -10.80
C ALA A 208 25.61 -8.92 -11.91
N PRO A 209 26.12 -10.16 -11.73
CA PRO A 209 26.02 -11.19 -12.77
C PRO A 209 24.58 -11.55 -13.14
N VAL A 210 23.64 -11.47 -12.19
CA VAL A 210 22.20 -11.72 -12.44
C VAL A 210 21.59 -10.57 -13.22
N LEU A 211 21.97 -9.33 -12.92
CA LEU A 211 21.54 -8.15 -13.68
C LEU A 211 22.05 -8.21 -15.12
N ASP A 212 23.30 -8.61 -15.33
CA ASP A 212 23.89 -8.67 -16.67
C ASP A 212 23.22 -9.78 -17.51
N ARG A 213 22.96 -10.96 -16.92
CA ARG A 213 22.18 -12.02 -17.58
C ARG A 213 20.74 -11.57 -17.90
N LEU A 214 20.06 -10.88 -16.97
CA LEU A 214 18.72 -10.34 -17.19
C LEU A 214 18.68 -9.34 -18.35
N ALA A 215 19.67 -8.45 -18.43
CA ALA A 215 19.77 -7.47 -19.51
C ALA A 215 20.01 -8.20 -20.84
N ALA A 216 21.03 -9.05 -20.93
CA ALA A 216 21.36 -9.77 -22.17
C ALA A 216 20.18 -10.61 -22.71
N MET A 217 19.46 -11.32 -21.83
CA MET A 217 18.25 -12.08 -22.23
C MET A 217 17.11 -11.17 -22.69
N ALA A 218 16.93 -10.01 -22.06
CA ALA A 218 15.93 -9.05 -22.50
C ALA A 218 16.30 -8.48 -23.89
N GLU A 219 17.56 -8.12 -24.12
CA GLU A 219 18.05 -7.62 -25.41
C GLU A 219 17.87 -8.65 -26.53
N ALA A 220 18.21 -9.92 -26.28
CA ALA A 220 18.00 -11.03 -27.21
C ALA A 220 16.51 -11.32 -27.49
N GLY A 221 15.61 -10.93 -26.58
CA GLY A 221 14.17 -11.01 -26.79
C GLY A 221 13.58 -9.85 -27.59
N LEU A 222 14.36 -8.78 -27.83
CA LEU A 222 13.94 -7.55 -28.49
C LEU A 222 14.69 -7.37 -29.82
N THR A 223 14.33 -8.19 -30.80
CA THR A 223 14.89 -8.17 -32.17
C THR A 223 13.84 -7.75 -33.20
N ALA A 224 14.26 -7.56 -34.45
CA ALA A 224 13.37 -7.22 -35.56
C ALA A 224 12.43 -8.37 -35.97
N GLU A 225 12.88 -9.61 -35.75
CA GLU A 225 12.18 -10.86 -36.09
C GLU A 225 11.20 -11.29 -34.98
N THR A 226 11.33 -10.74 -33.77
CA THR A 226 10.40 -11.01 -32.67
C THR A 226 9.02 -10.44 -33.01
N GLY A 227 8.01 -11.31 -33.00
CA GLY A 227 6.61 -10.91 -33.18
C GLY A 227 6.20 -9.80 -32.20
N GLN A 228 5.46 -8.80 -32.70
CA GLN A 228 5.20 -7.55 -31.99
C GLN A 228 4.49 -7.72 -30.63
N ASP A 229 3.60 -8.70 -30.50
CA ASP A 229 2.94 -9.03 -29.22
C ASP A 229 3.95 -9.52 -28.16
N ARG A 230 4.92 -10.33 -28.59
CA ARG A 230 6.01 -10.81 -27.73
C ARG A 230 6.95 -9.66 -27.40
N TRP A 231 7.26 -8.80 -28.38
CA TRP A 231 8.04 -7.57 -28.16
C TRP A 231 7.39 -6.72 -27.06
N ALA A 232 6.11 -6.37 -27.20
CA ALA A 232 5.35 -5.59 -26.24
C ALA A 232 5.31 -6.24 -24.85
N THR A 233 5.20 -7.57 -24.79
CA THR A 233 5.19 -8.32 -23.52
C THR A 233 6.54 -8.25 -22.80
N VAL A 234 7.65 -8.37 -23.54
CA VAL A 234 9.00 -8.22 -22.98
C VAL A 234 9.22 -6.78 -22.51
N LEU A 235 8.82 -5.78 -23.31
CA LEU A 235 8.91 -4.37 -22.96
C LEU A 235 8.20 -4.03 -21.64
N ASP A 236 6.99 -4.55 -21.47
CA ASP A 236 6.21 -4.35 -20.25
C ASP A 236 6.91 -4.92 -19.01
N ALA A 237 7.63 -6.03 -19.18
CA ALA A 237 8.41 -6.62 -18.11
C ALA A 237 9.71 -5.86 -17.86
N VAL A 238 10.41 -5.42 -18.93
CA VAL A 238 11.62 -4.59 -18.85
C VAL A 238 11.33 -3.30 -18.10
N ALA A 239 10.24 -2.60 -18.41
CA ALA A 239 9.88 -1.31 -17.81
C ALA A 239 9.71 -1.35 -16.28
N LEU A 240 9.45 -2.53 -15.70
CA LEU A 240 9.32 -2.73 -14.25
C LEU A 240 10.60 -3.29 -13.62
N SER A 241 11.49 -3.87 -14.42
CA SER A 241 12.71 -4.53 -13.97
C SER A 241 13.80 -3.53 -13.57
N PRO A 242 14.68 -3.83 -12.60
CA PRO A 242 15.85 -2.98 -12.30
C PRO A 242 16.82 -2.79 -13.48
N VAL A 243 16.75 -3.62 -14.53
CA VAL A 243 17.61 -3.47 -15.73
C VAL A 243 17.04 -2.57 -16.82
N HIS A 244 15.90 -1.89 -16.59
CA HIS A 244 15.20 -1.08 -17.60
C HIS A 244 16.08 -0.04 -18.32
N GLN A 245 17.10 0.50 -17.65
CA GLN A 245 18.03 1.47 -18.25
C GLN A 245 19.26 0.83 -18.91
N ARG A 246 19.46 -0.48 -18.72
CA ARG A 246 20.59 -1.23 -19.27
C ARG A 246 20.26 -1.89 -20.62
N VAL A 247 18.99 -2.19 -20.86
CA VAL A 247 18.53 -2.95 -22.03
C VAL A 247 18.57 -2.08 -23.29
N THR A 248 19.35 -2.51 -24.27
CA THR A 248 19.36 -1.98 -25.63
C THR A 248 18.81 -3.01 -26.62
N PRO A 249 17.64 -2.79 -27.24
CA PRO A 249 17.10 -3.71 -28.24
C PRO A 249 18.11 -4.03 -29.34
N GLN A 250 18.24 -5.29 -29.71
CA GLN A 250 19.11 -5.72 -30.82
C GLN A 250 18.54 -5.31 -32.18
N GLY A 251 17.22 -5.15 -32.28
CA GLY A 251 16.55 -4.69 -33.48
C GLY A 251 15.16 -4.16 -33.19
N LEU A 252 14.70 -3.26 -34.05
CA LEU A 252 13.33 -2.75 -34.04
C LEU A 252 12.51 -3.47 -35.11
N PRO A 253 11.22 -3.80 -34.85
CA PRO A 253 10.32 -4.28 -35.89
C PRO A 253 10.24 -3.26 -37.03
N ALA A 254 10.32 -3.73 -38.28
CA ALA A 254 10.36 -2.86 -39.46
C ALA A 254 9.10 -1.98 -39.60
N GLU A 255 7.94 -2.55 -39.31
CA GLU A 255 6.64 -1.87 -39.38
C GLU A 255 5.90 -2.03 -38.04
N PRO A 256 6.21 -1.20 -37.02
CA PRO A 256 5.58 -1.33 -35.71
C PRO A 256 4.10 -0.92 -35.77
N GLY A 257 3.22 -1.83 -35.40
CA GLY A 257 1.78 -1.60 -35.33
C GLY A 257 1.39 -0.77 -34.11
N GLU A 258 0.19 -0.19 -34.17
CA GLU A 258 -0.35 0.67 -33.11
C GLU A 258 -0.39 0.01 -31.71
N PRO A 259 -0.70 -1.30 -31.55
CA PRO A 259 -0.66 -1.95 -30.24
C PRO A 259 0.72 -1.91 -29.58
N LEU A 260 1.80 -2.09 -30.37
CA LEU A 260 3.17 -2.01 -29.85
C LEU A 260 3.53 -0.56 -29.50
N LEU A 261 3.21 0.39 -30.38
CA LEU A 261 3.46 1.81 -30.15
C LEU A 261 2.74 2.33 -28.89
N ASP A 262 1.53 1.84 -28.61
CA ASP A 262 0.79 2.16 -27.38
C ASP A 262 1.51 1.68 -26.12
N VAL A 263 2.13 0.51 -26.15
CA VAL A 263 2.96 0.04 -25.03
C VAL A 263 4.20 0.91 -24.88
N VAL A 264 4.91 1.21 -25.97
CA VAL A 264 6.09 2.08 -25.95
C VAL A 264 5.76 3.45 -25.37
N ARG A 265 4.68 4.10 -25.82
CA ARG A 265 4.19 5.38 -25.26
C ARG A 265 3.91 5.26 -23.76
N ARG A 266 3.20 4.21 -23.35
CA ARG A 266 2.81 3.99 -21.95
C ARG A 266 4.00 3.83 -21.02
N VAL A 267 5.07 3.16 -21.46
CA VAL A 267 6.27 2.91 -20.63
C VAL A 267 7.43 3.86 -20.93
N SER A 268 7.23 4.85 -21.79
CA SER A 268 8.30 5.72 -22.32
C SER A 268 9.17 6.40 -21.25
N MET A 269 8.58 6.82 -20.14
CA MET A 269 9.32 7.38 -18.99
C MET A 269 10.22 6.37 -18.28
N SER A 270 9.84 5.08 -18.29
CA SER A 270 10.60 3.99 -17.68
C SER A 270 11.69 3.47 -18.61
N VAL A 271 11.55 3.59 -19.93
CA VAL A 271 12.52 3.10 -20.92
C VAL A 271 12.81 4.17 -21.99
N PRO A 272 13.38 5.33 -21.60
CA PRO A 272 13.51 6.48 -22.49
C PRO A 272 14.39 6.20 -23.73
N GLY A 273 15.44 5.38 -23.60
CA GLY A 273 16.28 4.98 -24.73
C GLY A 273 15.51 4.19 -25.80
N ILE A 274 14.68 3.24 -25.37
CA ILE A 274 13.82 2.44 -26.25
C ILE A 274 12.76 3.34 -26.90
N ALA A 275 12.09 4.21 -26.12
CA ALA A 275 11.08 5.13 -26.66
C ALA A 275 11.65 6.02 -27.77
N LYS A 276 12.86 6.58 -27.54
CA LYS A 276 13.58 7.36 -28.54
C LYS A 276 13.89 6.56 -29.82
N ALA A 277 14.23 5.28 -29.69
CA ALA A 277 14.48 4.40 -30.84
C ALA A 277 13.23 4.21 -31.72
N PHE A 278 12.03 4.27 -31.13
CA PHE A 278 10.74 4.30 -31.85
C PHE A 278 10.30 5.71 -32.28
N GLY A 279 11.12 6.74 -32.09
CA GLY A 279 10.75 8.13 -32.38
C GLY A 279 9.68 8.71 -31.45
N ILE A 280 9.47 8.10 -30.27
CA ILE A 280 8.48 8.53 -29.28
C ILE A 280 9.18 9.33 -28.18
N GLU A 281 8.75 10.58 -28.00
CA GLU A 281 9.23 11.41 -26.89
C GLU A 281 8.72 10.87 -25.54
N PRO A 282 9.59 10.69 -24.53
CA PRO A 282 9.16 10.30 -23.18
C PRO A 282 8.20 11.31 -22.58
N THR A 283 6.94 10.93 -22.47
CA THR A 283 5.88 11.80 -21.95
C THR A 283 5.35 11.25 -20.65
N LYS A 284 5.03 12.15 -19.72
CA LYS A 284 4.44 11.75 -18.44
C LYS A 284 3.15 10.96 -18.71
N PRO A 285 2.98 9.76 -18.14
CA PRO A 285 1.80 8.96 -18.40
C PRO A 285 0.54 9.76 -18.07
N PRO A 286 -0.52 9.69 -18.90
CA PRO A 286 -1.75 10.42 -18.65
C PRO A 286 -2.26 10.01 -17.28
N ARG A 287 -2.51 11.02 -16.41
CA ARG A 287 -3.11 10.77 -15.10
C ARG A 287 -4.40 10.02 -15.34
N SER A 288 -4.45 8.75 -14.89
CA SER A 288 -5.70 8.05 -14.68
C SER A 288 -6.60 8.99 -13.90
N ARG A 289 -7.68 9.48 -14.52
CA ARG A 289 -8.76 10.15 -13.80
C ARG A 289 -9.37 9.06 -12.93
N GLY A 290 -8.81 8.86 -11.75
CA GLY A 290 -9.33 7.93 -10.76
C GLY A 290 -10.79 8.24 -10.57
N SER A 291 -11.63 7.20 -10.62
CA SER A 291 -13.04 7.34 -10.32
C SER A 291 -13.16 8.08 -9.00
N ARG A 292 -13.83 9.24 -9.01
CA ARG A 292 -14.26 9.91 -7.78
C ARG A 292 -14.93 8.83 -6.92
N ARG A 293 -14.30 8.53 -5.80
CA ARG A 293 -14.86 7.70 -4.74
C ARG A 293 -16.07 8.48 -4.24
N ARG A 294 -17.27 8.13 -4.71
CA ARG A 294 -18.53 8.48 -4.05
C ARG A 294 -18.62 7.59 -2.81
N GLY A 295 -18.89 8.20 -1.66
CA GLY A 295 -18.97 7.55 -0.35
C GLY A 295 -18.04 8.24 0.62
#